data_AF-A0AAW8XZG9-F1
#
_entry.id   AF-A0AAW8XZG9-F1
#
_cell.length_a   1.000
_cell.length_b   1.000
_cell.length_c   1.000
_cell.angle_alpha   90.00
_cell.angle_beta   90.00
_cell.angle_gamma   90.00
#
_symmetry.space_group_name_H-M   'P 1'
#
loop_
_entity.id
_entity.type
_entity.pdbx_description
1 polymer ?
#
loop_
_entity_poly.entity_id
_entity_poly.type
_entity_poly.pdbx_seq_one_letter_code
_entity_poly.pdbx_strand_id
1 'polypeptide(L)'
;MTGETNGYVYILEVSDIDLPVCKIGMTTRDPTSRCDEINKSSTGDFIWTVSHSIFVSDCKRLERLIHDKLSPLRQKRREFFNLRADDAYKAVMSIFESQDEIKIMIESKSKSLSIINLDHKVKKNQSYLSRHGSAEYAEILQSFCEILGVKGRAFGQLNKPFFGMSDGNEGVQWNISVCAQNNNIRMGVNLEGKKYKDWPIVKLIKSELAVPRLLSVMQELDTKDEISMAFYRDAWQVTSRPEIREKYIGGREFNLNKLTHGEWKHILNEALNCLDKEHDYKRRNMQDVTIVNKNGSVLVRTMPVSPHLTIWSPLIINDNIDSSIRNKFNQLIHIHRWMMQLS
;
A
#
# COMPACT_ATOMS: atom_id res chain seq x y z
N MET A 1 39.81 -6.53 8.94
CA MET A 1 39.43 -5.74 10.13
C MET A 1 38.20 -4.93 9.80
N THR A 2 37.00 -5.48 10.02
CA THR A 2 35.73 -4.76 9.82
C THR A 2 35.37 -4.08 11.13
N GLY A 3 35.65 -2.78 11.23
CA GLY A 3 35.50 -2.03 12.48
C GLY A 3 34.05 -1.95 12.94
N GLU A 4 33.82 -2.37 14.19
CA GLU A 4 32.58 -2.16 14.94
C GLU A 4 32.22 -0.66 14.91
N THR A 5 31.01 -0.33 14.45
CA THR A 5 30.52 1.06 14.36
C THR A 5 29.51 1.30 15.48
N ASN A 6 30.02 1.53 16.69
CA ASN A 6 29.20 1.83 17.86
C ASN A 6 28.34 3.08 17.58
N GLY A 7 27.06 3.01 17.91
CA GLY A 7 26.14 4.11 17.65
C GLY A 7 24.70 3.76 17.97
N TYR A 8 23.80 4.65 17.59
CA TYR A 8 22.37 4.49 17.79
C TYR A 8 21.70 4.00 16.52
N VAL A 9 20.75 3.07 16.68
CA VAL A 9 19.64 2.92 15.75
C VAL A 9 18.46 3.67 16.34
N TYR A 10 17.86 4.59 15.56
CA TYR A 10 16.79 5.46 16.02
C TYR A 10 15.54 5.31 15.16
N ILE A 11 14.41 5.64 15.77
CA ILE A 11 13.10 5.66 15.15
C ILE A 11 12.52 7.06 15.32
N LEU A 12 12.23 7.72 14.21
CA LEU A 12 11.56 9.01 14.20
C LEU A 12 10.09 8.85 13.84
N GLU A 13 9.26 9.66 14.46
CA GLU A 13 7.84 9.80 14.16
C GLU A 13 7.51 11.21 13.66
N VAL A 14 6.35 11.34 13.02
CA VAL A 14 5.83 12.63 12.56
C VAL A 14 5.18 13.34 13.76
N SER A 15 5.68 14.53 14.09
CA SER A 15 5.32 15.26 15.30
C SER A 15 3.98 16.00 15.23
N ASP A 16 3.53 16.34 14.03
CA ASP A 16 2.44 17.28 13.77
C ASP A 16 1.16 16.61 13.22
N ILE A 17 1.26 15.37 12.75
CA ILE A 17 0.14 14.61 12.16
C ILE A 17 0.24 13.14 12.56
N ASP A 18 -0.85 12.57 13.08
CA ASP A 18 -0.95 11.13 13.37
C ASP A 18 -1.00 10.33 12.05
N LEU A 19 0.16 9.85 11.63
CA LEU A 19 0.34 9.01 10.45
C LEU A 19 1.03 7.70 10.83
N PRO A 20 0.63 6.56 10.23
CA PRO A 20 1.32 5.28 10.42
C PRO A 20 2.61 5.23 9.60
N VAL A 21 3.49 6.21 9.81
CA VAL A 21 4.79 6.32 9.14
C VAL A 21 5.87 6.67 10.15
N CYS A 22 7.01 6.01 10.04
CA CYS A 22 8.21 6.32 10.82
C CYS A 22 9.45 6.28 9.93
N LYS A 23 10.53 6.89 10.40
CA LYS A 23 11.86 6.75 9.81
C LYS A 23 12.73 5.93 10.73
N ILE A 24 13.33 4.86 10.22
CA ILE A 24 14.32 4.06 10.96
C ILE A 24 15.69 4.32 10.34
N GLY A 25 16.61 4.86 11.13
CA GLY A 25 17.96 5.18 10.68
C GLY A 25 19.01 4.93 11.75
N MET A 26 20.25 5.27 11.44
CA MET A 26 21.36 5.15 12.39
C MET A 26 22.22 6.42 12.44
N THR A 27 22.90 6.59 13.57
CA THR A 27 23.88 7.66 13.77
C THR A 27 24.94 7.20 14.77
N THR A 28 26.18 7.64 14.59
CA THR A 28 27.25 7.49 15.60
C THR A 28 27.29 8.65 16.59
N ARG A 29 26.38 9.63 16.43
CA ARG A 29 26.18 10.80 17.28
C ARG A 29 24.84 10.71 18.01
N ASP A 30 24.52 11.69 18.85
CA ASP A 30 23.21 11.79 19.51
C ASP A 30 22.02 11.79 18.51
N PRO A 31 21.00 10.93 18.70
CA PRO A 31 19.81 10.86 17.85
C PRO A 31 19.02 12.16 17.74
N THR A 32 18.94 12.95 18.83
CA THR A 32 18.19 14.22 18.84
C THR A 32 18.86 15.24 17.93
N SER A 33 20.18 15.39 18.04
CA SER A 33 20.99 16.24 17.17
C SER A 33 20.87 15.82 15.70
N ARG A 34 20.82 14.51 15.42
CA ARG A 34 20.60 14.01 14.07
C ARG A 34 19.18 14.32 13.55
N CYS A 35 18.18 14.22 14.40
CA CYS A 35 16.80 14.58 14.09
C CYS A 35 16.69 16.07 13.70
N ASP A 36 17.34 16.96 14.47
CA ASP A 36 17.38 18.39 14.18
C ASP A 36 18.03 18.71 12.83
N GLU A 37 19.10 18.00 12.47
CA GLU A 37 19.71 18.14 11.14
C GLU A 37 18.77 17.70 10.02
N ILE A 38 18.05 16.59 10.21
CA ILE A 38 17.07 16.09 9.23
C ILE A 38 15.97 17.13 9.04
N ASN A 39 15.45 17.71 10.12
CA ASN A 39 14.44 18.77 10.08
C ASN A 39 14.93 20.08 9.47
N LYS A 40 16.23 20.41 9.59
CA LYS A 40 16.85 21.59 8.96
C LYS A 40 17.19 21.40 7.48
N SER A 41 17.35 20.15 7.04
CA SER A 41 17.65 19.82 5.65
C SER A 41 16.41 19.99 4.76
N SER A 42 16.60 20.44 3.51
CA SER A 42 15.57 20.92 2.57
C SER A 42 14.52 19.90 2.10
N THR A 43 14.39 18.75 2.76
CA THR A 43 13.33 17.75 2.54
C THR A 43 12.14 18.05 3.45
N GLY A 44 11.41 19.11 3.12
CA GLY A 44 10.21 19.58 3.84
C GLY A 44 8.97 18.69 3.68
N ASP A 45 9.12 17.38 3.92
CA ASP A 45 8.00 16.43 3.83
C ASP A 45 7.27 16.26 5.19
N PHE A 46 7.99 16.28 6.32
CA PHE A 46 7.45 16.10 7.69
C PHE A 46 8.35 16.77 8.75
N ILE A 47 7.78 17.16 9.90
CA ILE A 47 8.55 17.52 11.10
C ILE A 47 8.73 16.26 11.95
N TRP A 48 9.97 15.80 12.07
CA TRP A 48 10.30 14.58 12.80
C TRP A 48 10.62 14.83 14.27
N THR A 49 10.25 13.89 15.13
CA THR A 49 10.71 13.80 16.53
C THR A 49 11.29 12.42 16.78
N VAL A 50 12.29 12.34 17.66
CA VAL A 50 12.82 11.04 18.11
C VAL A 50 11.78 10.38 18.99
N SER A 51 11.28 9.23 18.57
CA SER A 51 10.32 8.42 19.32
C SER A 51 11.07 7.39 20.16
N HIS A 52 12.01 6.65 19.54
CA HIS A 52 12.81 5.62 20.20
C HIS A 52 14.26 5.63 19.71
N SER A 53 15.19 5.13 20.52
CA SER A 53 16.55 4.84 20.09
C SER A 53 17.21 3.76 20.94
N ILE A 54 18.11 3.00 20.33
CA ILE A 54 18.89 1.94 20.98
C ILE A 54 20.37 2.14 20.67
N PHE A 55 21.22 2.12 21.71
CA PHE A 55 22.67 2.22 21.57
C PHE A 55 23.29 0.83 21.48
N VAL A 56 24.02 0.56 20.40
CA VAL A 56 24.50 -0.78 20.06
C VAL A 56 25.94 -0.79 19.56
N SER A 57 26.58 -1.95 19.63
CA SER A 57 27.98 -2.17 19.22
C SER A 57 28.21 -2.07 17.70
N ASP A 58 27.18 -2.24 16.87
CA ASP A 58 27.27 -2.03 15.43
C ASP A 58 25.94 -1.52 14.86
N CYS A 59 25.74 -0.20 14.92
CA CYS A 59 24.49 0.41 14.50
C CYS A 59 24.28 0.29 12.98
N LYS A 60 25.36 0.23 12.20
CA LYS A 60 25.32 0.11 10.75
C LYS A 60 24.88 -1.28 10.31
N ARG A 61 25.39 -2.32 10.97
CA ARG A 61 24.98 -3.70 10.72
C ARG A 61 23.54 -3.92 11.16
N LEU A 62 23.15 -3.41 12.33
CA LEU A 62 21.79 -3.54 12.83
C LEU A 62 20.78 -2.80 11.94
N GLU A 63 21.07 -1.57 11.53
CA GLU A 63 20.21 -0.79 10.64
C GLU A 63 19.98 -1.52 9.31
N ARG A 64 21.04 -2.07 8.70
CA ARG A 64 20.91 -2.88 7.48
C ARG A 64 20.02 -4.10 7.70
N LEU A 65 20.24 -4.85 8.79
CA LEU A 65 19.45 -6.03 9.12
C LEU A 65 17.96 -5.68 9.29
N ILE A 66 17.67 -4.58 9.99
CA ILE A 66 16.30 -4.07 10.17
C ILE A 66 15.70 -3.69 8.83
N HIS A 67 16.44 -2.94 8.01
CA HIS A 67 15.98 -2.49 6.69
C HIS A 67 15.68 -3.64 5.74
N ASP A 68 16.47 -4.72 5.81
CA ASP A 68 16.29 -5.92 5.00
C ASP A 68 15.06 -6.71 5.48
N LYS A 69 14.94 -6.97 6.79
CA LYS A 69 13.79 -7.69 7.36
C LYS A 69 12.47 -6.92 7.24
N LEU A 70 12.50 -5.59 7.39
CA LEU A 70 11.35 -4.72 7.24
C LEU A 70 11.19 -4.16 5.82
N SER A 71 11.95 -4.68 4.84
CA SER A 71 11.87 -4.25 3.44
C SER A 71 10.45 -4.26 2.85
N PRO A 72 9.54 -5.18 3.22
CA PRO A 72 8.15 -5.15 2.71
C PRO A 72 7.38 -3.89 3.13
N LEU A 73 7.71 -3.35 4.30
CA LEU A 73 7.08 -2.15 4.88
C LEU A 73 7.86 -0.88 4.56
N ARG A 74 9.08 -1.04 4.02
CA ARG A 74 9.99 0.04 3.66
C ARG A 74 9.62 0.65 2.32
N GLN A 75 9.61 1.97 2.27
CA GLN A 75 9.40 2.71 1.04
C GLN A 75 10.64 2.70 0.14
N LYS A 76 10.42 2.50 -1.16
CA LYS A 76 11.49 2.35 -2.14
C LYS A 76 12.42 3.58 -2.14
N ARG A 77 13.73 3.32 -1.97
CA ARG A 77 14.83 4.32 -1.93
C ARG A 77 14.74 5.32 -0.76
N ARG A 78 13.91 5.07 0.25
CA ARG A 78 13.83 5.88 1.47
C ARG A 78 14.00 5.01 2.70
N GLU A 79 14.30 5.64 3.82
CA GLU A 79 14.38 5.00 5.14
C GLU A 79 13.06 5.15 5.89
N PHE A 80 11.95 5.24 5.16
CA PHE A 80 10.61 5.40 5.70
C PHE A 80 9.89 4.06 5.69
N PHE A 81 9.13 3.81 6.73
CA PHE A 81 8.40 2.57 6.95
C PHE A 81 6.94 2.89 7.23
N ASN A 82 6.02 2.13 6.62
CA ASN A 82 4.58 2.26 6.84
C ASN A 82 4.17 1.62 8.18
N LEU A 83 4.76 2.11 9.27
CA LEU A 83 4.56 1.67 10.65
C LEU A 83 4.53 2.89 11.56
N ARG A 84 3.76 2.80 12.64
CA ARG A 84 3.89 3.73 13.77
C ARG A 84 5.21 3.47 14.51
N ALA A 85 5.79 4.50 15.12
CA ALA A 85 7.10 4.38 15.75
C ALA A 85 7.15 3.35 16.88
N ASP A 86 6.09 3.21 17.69
CA ASP A 86 5.99 2.17 18.72
C ASP A 86 6.02 0.75 18.16
N ASP A 87 5.37 0.53 17.02
CA ASP A 87 5.34 -0.79 16.38
C ASP A 87 6.64 -1.09 15.66
N ALA A 88 7.23 -0.08 15.03
CA ALA A 88 8.58 -0.16 14.52
C ALA A 88 9.58 -0.49 15.64
N TYR A 89 9.42 0.07 16.83
CA TYR A 89 10.28 -0.23 17.98
C TYR A 89 10.18 -1.69 18.42
N LYS A 90 8.96 -2.22 18.56
CA LYS A 90 8.75 -3.65 18.84
C LYS A 90 9.40 -4.54 17.79
N ALA A 91 9.22 -4.23 16.51
CA ALA A 91 9.81 -4.99 15.41
C ALA A 91 11.35 -4.93 15.44
N VAL A 92 11.91 -3.74 15.69
CA VAL A 92 13.36 -3.54 15.83
C VAL A 92 13.93 -4.36 16.99
N MET A 93 13.26 -4.35 18.15
CA MET A 93 13.69 -5.14 19.31
C MET A 93 13.61 -6.65 19.04
N SER A 94 12.53 -7.12 18.43
CA SER A 94 12.41 -8.53 18.03
C SER A 94 13.51 -8.96 17.04
N ILE A 95 13.84 -8.10 16.07
CA ILE A 95 14.94 -8.33 15.13
C ILE A 95 16.29 -8.37 15.86
N PHE A 96 16.50 -7.44 16.80
CA PHE A 96 17.70 -7.40 17.63
C PHE A 96 17.86 -8.63 18.51
N GLU A 97 16.78 -9.13 19.12
CA GLU A 97 16.81 -10.35 19.96
C GLU A 97 17.05 -11.62 19.13
N SER A 98 16.74 -11.60 17.83
CA SER A 98 16.95 -12.73 16.92
C SER A 98 18.38 -12.87 16.36
N GLN A 99 19.32 -12.05 16.84
CA GLN A 99 20.72 -12.08 16.42
C GLN A 99 21.65 -12.06 17.63
N ASP A 100 22.82 -12.68 17.53
CA ASP A 100 23.76 -12.86 18.66
C ASP A 100 25.04 -12.00 18.57
N GLU A 101 25.21 -11.25 17.47
CA GLU A 101 26.48 -10.60 17.13
C GLU A 101 26.57 -9.17 17.64
N ILE A 102 25.44 -8.46 17.67
CA ILE A 102 25.31 -7.05 18.03
C ILE A 102 24.80 -6.98 19.46
N LYS A 103 25.44 -6.15 20.28
CA LYS A 103 25.12 -6.02 21.71
C LYS A 103 24.60 -4.63 22.01
N ILE A 104 23.60 -4.52 22.89
CA ILE A 104 23.21 -3.25 23.48
C ILE A 104 24.35 -2.79 24.38
N MET A 105 24.71 -1.52 24.24
CA MET A 105 25.74 -0.88 25.04
C MET A 105 25.09 0.01 26.09
N ILE A 106 25.57 -0.07 27.34
CA ILE A 106 25.10 0.78 28.43
C ILE A 106 25.91 2.08 28.39
N GLU A 107 25.23 3.21 28.16
CA GLU A 107 25.87 4.52 28.14
C GLU A 107 26.37 4.89 29.55
N SER A 108 27.69 4.79 29.75
CA SER A 108 28.34 5.08 31.02
C SER A 108 28.66 6.58 31.13
N LYS A 109 27.66 7.43 31.42
CA LYS A 109 27.74 8.66 32.25
C LYS A 109 26.47 9.53 32.19
N SER A 110 25.70 9.46 33.28
CA SER A 110 25.03 10.58 33.97
C SER A 110 24.67 11.85 33.16
N LYS A 111 23.39 11.94 32.78
CA LYS A 111 22.57 13.13 33.08
C LYS A 111 21.25 12.62 33.67
N SER A 112 20.92 13.12 34.85
CA SER A 112 19.70 12.80 35.58
C SER A 112 18.50 12.75 34.65
N LEU A 113 17.82 11.61 34.59
CA LEU A 113 16.42 11.53 34.20
C LEU A 113 15.65 12.39 35.21
N SER A 114 15.51 13.68 34.91
CA SER A 114 14.57 14.54 35.61
C SER A 114 13.19 13.99 35.29
N ILE A 115 12.59 13.39 36.32
CA ILE A 115 11.16 13.17 36.48
C ILE A 115 10.45 14.41 35.93
N ILE A 116 9.87 14.31 34.73
CA ILE A 116 9.08 15.39 34.17
C ILE A 116 7.76 15.42 34.92
N ASN A 117 7.51 16.60 35.50
CA ASN A 117 6.32 16.98 36.22
C ASN A 117 5.02 16.57 35.51
N LEU A 118 4.11 15.99 36.30
CA LEU A 118 2.68 16.01 36.05
C LEU A 118 2.23 17.47 35.92
N ASP A 119 2.06 17.96 34.70
CA ASP A 119 1.09 19.02 34.38
C ASP A 119 0.91 19.14 32.87
N HIS A 120 0.40 18.07 32.26
CA HIS A 120 -0.33 18.20 31.01
C HIS A 120 -1.78 17.81 31.25
N LYS A 121 -2.64 18.84 31.17
CA LYS A 121 -4.09 18.74 31.24
C LYS A 121 -4.57 17.57 30.39
N VAL A 122 -5.08 16.57 31.10
CA VAL A 122 -5.80 15.42 30.57
C VAL A 122 -6.91 15.91 29.65
N LYS A 123 -6.68 15.89 28.33
CA LYS A 123 -7.78 15.66 27.40
C LYS A 123 -8.04 14.16 27.41
N LYS A 124 -9.09 13.77 28.14
CA LYS A 124 -9.71 12.46 28.05
C LYS A 124 -10.09 12.22 26.60
N ASN A 125 -9.28 11.44 25.88
CA ASN A 125 -9.77 10.65 24.77
C ASN A 125 -9.39 9.21 25.08
N GLN A 126 -10.42 8.38 25.17
CA GLN A 126 -10.31 6.93 25.34
C GLN A 126 -9.51 6.35 24.16
N SER A 127 -8.25 5.97 24.39
CA SER A 127 -7.50 5.13 23.45
C SER A 127 -6.83 3.97 24.17
N TYR A 128 -7.62 3.25 24.97
CA TYR A 128 -7.29 1.89 25.40
C TYR A 128 -7.61 0.85 24.31
N LEU A 129 -7.39 1.16 23.03
CA LEU A 129 -7.62 0.23 21.92
C LEU A 129 -6.40 0.14 20.99
N SER A 130 -5.75 -1.03 21.11
CA SER A 130 -4.92 -1.73 20.11
C SER A 130 -3.46 -1.29 19.90
N ARG A 131 -2.58 -1.85 20.75
CA ARG A 131 -1.15 -2.11 20.45
C ARG A 131 -0.95 -3.34 19.54
N HIS A 132 -2.00 -3.84 18.88
CA HIS A 132 -2.09 -5.14 18.21
C HIS A 132 -2.20 -5.12 16.67
N GLY A 133 -2.51 -3.99 16.01
CA GLY A 133 -2.97 -4.02 14.61
C GLY A 133 -1.92 -4.15 13.49
N SER A 134 -0.67 -3.73 13.68
CA SER A 134 0.33 -3.67 12.58
C SER A 134 1.08 -4.98 12.34
N ALA A 135 1.39 -5.73 13.40
CA ALA A 135 1.92 -7.10 13.29
C ALA A 135 0.90 -8.03 12.62
N GLU A 136 -0.37 -7.87 12.98
CA GLU A 136 -1.49 -8.60 12.37
C GLU A 136 -1.59 -8.35 10.86
N TYR A 137 -1.44 -7.10 10.40
CA TYR A 137 -1.42 -6.82 8.96
C TYR A 137 -0.20 -7.42 8.24
N ALA A 138 0.97 -7.42 8.88
CA ALA A 138 2.16 -8.04 8.30
C ALA A 138 1.96 -9.55 8.11
N GLU A 139 1.40 -10.24 9.10
CA GLU A 139 1.06 -11.66 9.02
C GLU A 139 0.03 -11.94 7.91
N ILE A 140 -1.02 -11.12 7.79
CA ILE A 140 -2.04 -11.27 6.73
C ILE A 140 -1.43 -11.09 5.34
N LEU A 141 -0.61 -10.05 5.14
CA LEU A 141 0.04 -9.80 3.85
C LEU A 141 1.07 -10.89 3.50
N GLN A 142 1.78 -11.42 4.50
CA GLN A 142 2.73 -12.51 4.33
C GLN A 142 2.02 -13.82 3.95
N SER A 143 0.95 -14.18 4.67
CA SER A 143 0.13 -15.37 4.38
C SER A 143 -0.45 -15.33 2.96
N PHE A 144 -0.91 -14.16 2.49
CA PHE A 144 -1.35 -13.97 1.10
C PHE A 144 -0.26 -14.38 0.08
N CYS A 145 0.97 -13.93 0.28
CA CYS A 145 2.10 -14.25 -0.60
C CYS A 145 2.47 -15.73 -0.54
N GLU A 146 2.49 -16.31 0.67
CA GLU A 146 2.84 -17.72 0.89
C GLU A 146 1.82 -18.67 0.26
N ILE A 147 0.53 -18.38 0.40
CA ILE A 147 -0.55 -19.19 -0.19
C ILE A 147 -0.47 -19.20 -1.72
N LEU A 148 -0.09 -18.07 -2.32
CA LEU A 148 0.13 -17.97 -3.76
C LEU A 148 1.49 -18.52 -4.20
N GLY A 149 2.42 -18.78 -3.28
CA GLY A 149 3.78 -19.19 -3.59
C GLY A 149 4.60 -18.11 -4.31
N VAL A 150 4.31 -16.84 -4.04
CA VAL A 150 4.95 -15.68 -4.70
C VAL A 150 5.72 -14.83 -3.70
N LYS A 151 6.73 -14.10 -4.20
CA LYS A 151 7.44 -13.11 -3.37
C LYS A 151 6.55 -11.92 -2.98
N GLY A 152 5.55 -11.63 -3.79
CA GLY A 152 4.70 -10.46 -3.65
C GLY A 152 5.38 -9.15 -4.06
N ARG A 153 4.56 -8.16 -4.40
CA ARG A 153 4.98 -6.80 -4.73
C ARG A 153 4.15 -5.80 -3.95
N ALA A 154 4.84 -5.01 -3.11
CA ALA A 154 4.23 -3.96 -2.32
C ALA A 154 3.61 -2.86 -3.18
N PHE A 155 2.42 -2.38 -2.77
CA PHE A 155 1.80 -1.17 -3.27
C PHE A 155 1.15 -0.36 -2.14
N GLY A 156 0.83 0.90 -2.42
CA GLY A 156 0.28 1.85 -1.45
C GLY A 156 0.88 3.24 -1.65
N GLN A 157 0.24 4.25 -1.06
CA GLN A 157 0.72 5.63 -1.10
C GLN A 157 0.92 6.18 0.31
N LEU A 158 2.05 6.86 0.50
CA LEU A 158 2.51 7.55 1.71
C LEU A 158 1.44 8.31 2.51
N ASN A 159 0.52 8.99 1.82
CA ASN A 159 -0.48 9.87 2.43
C ASN A 159 -1.91 9.32 2.31
N LYS A 160 -2.03 8.03 2.01
CA LYS A 160 -3.31 7.34 1.90
C LYS A 160 -3.32 6.22 2.94
N PRO A 161 -4.47 5.94 3.56
CA PRO A 161 -4.56 4.89 4.57
C PRO A 161 -4.47 3.46 3.97
N PHE A 162 -4.25 3.35 2.65
CA PHE A 162 -4.31 2.10 1.89
C PHE A 162 -2.92 1.63 1.47
N PHE A 163 -2.61 0.36 1.77
CA PHE A 163 -1.40 -0.35 1.33
C PHE A 163 -1.72 -1.84 1.14
N GLY A 164 -0.86 -2.58 0.44
CA GLY A 164 -1.16 -3.97 0.12
C GLY A 164 -0.07 -4.71 -0.66
N MET A 165 -0.33 -5.99 -0.96
CA MET A 165 0.51 -6.86 -1.78
C MET A 165 -0.21 -7.27 -3.05
N SER A 166 0.54 -7.26 -4.16
CA SER A 166 0.19 -7.89 -5.44
C SER A 166 0.99 -9.17 -5.61
N ASP A 167 0.47 -10.15 -6.35
CA ASP A 167 1.24 -11.31 -6.78
C ASP A 167 2.40 -10.96 -7.74
N GLY A 168 2.36 -9.76 -8.34
CA GLY A 168 3.38 -9.26 -9.25
C GLY A 168 3.29 -9.82 -10.67
N ASN A 169 2.23 -10.54 -11.03
CA ASN A 169 2.04 -11.12 -12.35
C ASN A 169 1.93 -10.04 -13.45
N GLU A 170 2.28 -10.36 -14.70
CA GLU A 170 2.00 -9.48 -15.84
C GLU A 170 0.59 -9.76 -16.40
N GLY A 171 -0.22 -8.72 -16.56
CA GLY A 171 -1.62 -8.85 -16.97
C GLY A 171 -2.57 -8.84 -15.77
N VAL A 172 -3.32 -9.92 -15.58
CA VAL A 172 -4.24 -10.08 -14.45
C VAL A 172 -3.45 -10.41 -13.18
N GLN A 173 -3.72 -9.70 -12.10
CA GLN A 173 -2.98 -9.83 -10.84
C GLN A 173 -3.94 -10.06 -9.67
N TRP A 174 -3.56 -10.94 -8.75
CA TRP A 174 -4.15 -10.97 -7.42
C TRP A 174 -3.59 -9.85 -6.56
N ASN A 175 -4.47 -9.26 -5.75
CA ASN A 175 -4.09 -8.23 -4.79
C ASN A 175 -4.81 -8.41 -3.46
N ILE A 176 -4.12 -8.05 -2.38
CA ILE A 176 -4.68 -7.83 -1.05
C ILE A 176 -4.38 -6.39 -0.62
N SER A 177 -5.36 -5.69 -0.06
CA SER A 177 -5.25 -4.31 0.40
C SER A 177 -5.76 -4.17 1.83
N VAL A 178 -5.09 -3.35 2.61
CA VAL A 178 -5.42 -2.97 3.99
C VAL A 178 -5.68 -1.48 4.03
N CYS A 179 -6.76 -1.07 4.70
CA CYS A 179 -7.06 0.30 5.05
C CYS A 179 -6.93 0.49 6.57
N ALA A 180 -5.80 1.06 7.02
CA ALA A 180 -5.52 1.17 8.46
C ALA A 180 -6.44 2.16 9.20
N GLN A 181 -7.14 3.05 8.51
CA GLN A 181 -8.06 4.00 9.15
C GLN A 181 -9.35 3.36 9.68
N ASN A 182 -9.81 2.29 9.04
CA ASN A 182 -11.07 1.63 9.37
C ASN A 182 -10.92 0.11 9.47
N ASN A 183 -9.68 -0.37 9.57
CA ASN A 183 -9.30 -1.78 9.62
C ASN A 183 -9.93 -2.64 8.51
N ASN A 184 -10.25 -2.05 7.35
CA ASN A 184 -10.87 -2.75 6.24
C ASN A 184 -9.81 -3.47 5.42
N ILE A 185 -9.92 -4.79 5.30
CA ILE A 185 -9.07 -5.62 4.46
C ILE A 185 -9.88 -6.12 3.28
N ARG A 186 -9.31 -6.06 2.08
CA ARG A 186 -9.95 -6.53 0.85
C ARG A 186 -8.99 -7.36 0.05
N MET A 187 -9.52 -8.37 -0.62
CA MET A 187 -8.80 -9.11 -1.66
C MET A 187 -9.52 -8.92 -2.99
N GLY A 188 -8.76 -8.97 -4.08
CA GLY A 188 -9.29 -8.66 -5.37
C GLY A 188 -8.39 -9.09 -6.50
N VAL A 189 -8.92 -8.88 -7.71
CA VAL A 189 -8.18 -9.05 -8.95
C VAL A 189 -8.23 -7.74 -9.72
N ASN A 190 -7.13 -7.43 -10.41
CA ASN A 190 -7.09 -6.28 -11.29
C ASN A 190 -6.48 -6.61 -12.65
N LEU A 191 -6.74 -5.73 -13.60
CA LEU A 191 -6.10 -5.71 -14.91
C LEU A 191 -5.81 -4.26 -15.28
N GLU A 192 -4.52 -3.91 -15.34
CA GLU A 192 -4.09 -2.56 -15.69
C GLU A 192 -4.04 -2.34 -17.20
N GLY A 193 -4.33 -1.12 -17.65
CA GLY A 193 -4.15 -0.69 -19.04
C GLY A 193 -2.70 -0.38 -19.40
N LYS A 194 -1.81 -1.34 -19.14
CA LYS A 194 -0.41 -1.28 -19.55
C LYS A 194 -0.18 -2.11 -20.81
N LYS A 195 0.84 -1.71 -21.57
CA LYS A 195 1.42 -2.53 -22.64
C LYS A 195 2.20 -3.68 -22.02
N TYR A 196 1.47 -4.74 -21.65
CA TYR A 196 2.03 -6.08 -21.49
C TYR A 196 2.23 -6.73 -22.87
N LYS A 197 2.27 -8.06 -22.93
CA LYS A 197 2.09 -8.80 -24.18
C LYS A 197 0.65 -8.63 -24.67
N ASP A 198 0.48 -8.02 -25.85
CA ASP A 198 -0.78 -7.91 -26.59
C ASP A 198 -1.93 -7.09 -25.96
N TRP A 199 -1.65 -6.18 -25.02
CA TRP A 199 -2.67 -5.30 -24.38
C TRP A 199 -3.89 -6.06 -23.84
N PRO A 200 -3.72 -6.85 -22.77
CA PRO A 200 -4.75 -7.75 -22.29
C PRO A 200 -6.09 -7.08 -21.97
N ILE A 201 -6.05 -5.84 -21.49
CA ILE A 201 -7.26 -5.06 -21.23
C ILE A 201 -8.10 -4.80 -22.49
N VAL A 202 -7.47 -4.65 -23.65
CA VAL A 202 -8.15 -4.43 -24.94
C VAL A 202 -8.93 -5.68 -25.33
N LYS A 203 -8.29 -6.86 -25.19
CA LYS A 203 -8.94 -8.13 -25.50
C LYS A 203 -10.14 -8.37 -24.59
N LEU A 204 -10.00 -8.06 -23.30
CA LEU A 204 -11.09 -8.19 -22.34
C LEU A 204 -12.26 -7.27 -22.73
N ILE A 205 -11.98 -5.98 -22.96
CA ILE A 205 -13.02 -5.00 -23.31
C ILE A 205 -13.73 -5.38 -24.62
N LYS A 206 -12.98 -5.71 -25.68
CA LYS A 206 -13.57 -6.12 -26.97
C LYS A 206 -14.39 -7.40 -26.85
N SER A 207 -13.92 -8.38 -26.07
CA SER A 207 -14.63 -9.65 -25.87
C SER A 207 -15.95 -9.44 -25.13
N GLU A 208 -15.95 -8.65 -24.05
CA GLU A 208 -17.17 -8.35 -23.29
C GLU A 208 -18.15 -7.44 -24.04
N LEU A 209 -17.67 -6.56 -24.92
CA LEU A 209 -18.54 -5.78 -25.81
C LEU A 209 -19.24 -6.67 -26.85
N ALA A 210 -18.57 -7.74 -27.31
CA ALA A 210 -19.12 -8.67 -28.29
C ALA A 210 -20.08 -9.68 -27.64
N VAL A 211 -19.67 -10.29 -26.52
CA VAL A 211 -20.45 -11.28 -25.77
C VAL A 211 -20.21 -11.03 -24.29
N PRO A 212 -21.09 -10.29 -23.60
CA PRO A 212 -20.96 -10.03 -22.16
C PRO A 212 -21.02 -11.34 -21.36
N ARG A 213 -20.00 -11.62 -20.55
CA ARG A 213 -19.94 -12.85 -19.73
C ARG A 213 -19.81 -12.55 -18.23
N LEU A 214 -19.36 -11.36 -17.85
CA LEU A 214 -19.16 -11.01 -16.44
C LEU A 214 -20.42 -11.27 -15.60
N LEU A 215 -21.59 -10.85 -16.10
CA LEU A 215 -22.86 -11.00 -15.37
C LEU A 215 -23.30 -12.46 -15.24
N SER A 216 -22.90 -13.35 -16.16
CA SER A 216 -23.13 -14.80 -16.04
C SER A 216 -22.17 -15.43 -15.05
N VAL A 217 -20.89 -15.04 -15.07
CA VAL A 217 -19.88 -15.46 -14.08
C VAL A 217 -20.34 -15.12 -12.66
N MET A 218 -21.01 -13.98 -12.51
CA MET A 218 -21.58 -13.56 -11.24
C MET A 218 -22.71 -14.44 -10.71
N GLN A 219 -23.48 -15.09 -11.58
CA GLN A 219 -24.54 -16.02 -11.14
C GLN A 219 -23.96 -17.32 -10.58
N GLU A 220 -22.73 -17.68 -10.96
CA GLU A 220 -22.00 -18.83 -10.42
C GLU A 220 -21.38 -18.54 -9.05
N LEU A 221 -21.27 -17.27 -8.67
CA LEU A 221 -20.71 -16.85 -7.40
C LEU A 221 -21.79 -16.95 -6.30
N ASP A 222 -21.74 -18.00 -5.48
CA ASP A 222 -22.55 -18.10 -4.27
C ASP A 222 -21.99 -17.18 -3.17
N THR A 223 -22.28 -15.88 -3.25
CA THR A 223 -21.74 -14.91 -2.30
C THR A 223 -22.81 -14.00 -1.71
N LYS A 224 -22.80 -13.92 -0.39
CA LYS A 224 -23.44 -12.85 0.39
C LYS A 224 -22.58 -11.59 0.47
N ASP A 225 -21.36 -11.63 -0.05
CA ASP A 225 -20.39 -10.56 0.09
C ASP A 225 -20.66 -9.44 -0.92
N GLU A 226 -20.44 -8.21 -0.47
CA GLU A 226 -20.49 -7.04 -1.35
C GLU A 226 -19.19 -6.98 -2.18
N ILE A 227 -19.24 -7.50 -3.40
CA ILE A 227 -18.14 -7.39 -4.36
C ILE A 227 -18.24 -6.04 -5.09
N SER A 228 -17.21 -5.22 -4.98
CA SER A 228 -17.12 -3.92 -5.65
C SER A 228 -16.26 -4.00 -6.91
N MET A 229 -16.65 -3.27 -7.94
CA MET A 229 -15.91 -3.14 -9.20
C MET A 229 -15.76 -1.67 -9.57
N ALA A 230 -14.57 -1.32 -10.03
CA ALA A 230 -14.30 -0.03 -10.62
C ALA A 230 -13.43 -0.19 -11.86
N PHE A 231 -13.73 0.61 -12.88
CA PHE A 231 -12.75 0.96 -13.89
C PHE A 231 -12.20 2.34 -13.57
N TYR A 232 -10.88 2.44 -13.49
CA TYR A 232 -10.17 3.70 -13.33
C TYR A 232 -9.66 4.23 -14.66
N ARG A 233 -9.72 5.55 -14.82
CA ARG A 233 -8.98 6.31 -15.84
C ARG A 233 -7.64 6.72 -15.23
N ASP A 234 -6.63 5.90 -15.46
CA ASP A 234 -5.26 6.22 -15.03
C ASP A 234 -4.68 7.27 -16.00
N ALA A 235 -4.54 8.51 -15.55
CA ALA A 235 -3.73 9.52 -16.23
C ALA A 235 -2.25 9.28 -15.95
N TRP A 236 -1.39 9.34 -16.97
CA TRP A 236 0.01 9.00 -16.85
C TRP A 236 0.91 10.23 -16.93
N GLN A 237 1.71 10.45 -15.89
CA GLN A 237 2.84 11.38 -15.90
C GLN A 237 4.13 10.60 -15.61
N VAL A 238 4.81 10.15 -16.67
CA VAL A 238 5.99 9.27 -16.55
C VAL A 238 5.61 7.99 -15.76
N THR A 239 6.10 7.83 -14.53
CA THR A 239 5.80 6.69 -13.66
C THR A 239 4.71 6.97 -12.62
N SER A 240 4.20 8.20 -12.52
CA SER A 240 3.15 8.57 -11.56
C SER A 240 1.77 8.63 -12.21
N ARG A 241 0.75 8.42 -11.38
CA ARG A 241 -0.67 8.58 -11.71
C ARG A 241 -1.24 9.69 -10.81
N PRO A 242 -1.37 10.93 -11.29
CA PRO A 242 -1.98 11.98 -10.49
C PRO A 242 -3.46 11.67 -10.23
N GLU A 243 -3.98 12.21 -9.12
CA GLU A 243 -5.41 12.17 -8.85
C GLU A 243 -6.12 13.10 -9.84
N ILE A 244 -7.15 12.58 -10.52
CA ILE A 244 -7.98 13.34 -11.45
C ILE A 244 -9.45 13.27 -11.03
N ARG A 245 -10.25 14.27 -11.40
CA ARG A 245 -11.70 14.26 -11.11
C ARG A 245 -12.42 13.15 -11.86
N GLU A 246 -12.02 12.89 -13.10
CA GLU A 246 -12.61 11.93 -14.01
C GLU A 246 -12.09 10.50 -13.76
N LYS A 247 -11.60 10.19 -12.55
CA LYS A 247 -10.90 8.92 -12.30
C LYS A 247 -11.79 7.70 -12.46
N TYR A 248 -13.09 7.80 -12.22
CA TYR A 248 -14.01 6.67 -12.34
C TYR A 248 -14.64 6.66 -13.73
N ILE A 249 -14.40 5.59 -14.48
CA ILE A 249 -15.09 5.28 -15.72
C ILE A 249 -16.48 4.75 -15.36
N GLY A 250 -17.53 5.28 -15.99
CA GLY A 250 -18.91 5.11 -15.53
C GLY A 250 -19.26 5.96 -14.30
N GLY A 251 -18.36 6.87 -13.88
CA GLY A 251 -18.61 7.89 -12.86
C GLY A 251 -18.55 7.43 -11.41
N ARG A 252 -18.49 6.12 -11.11
CA ARG A 252 -18.46 5.59 -9.74
C ARG A 252 -17.85 4.20 -9.63
N GLU A 253 -17.69 3.73 -8.39
CA GLU A 253 -17.56 2.31 -8.07
C GLU A 253 -18.96 1.64 -8.10
N PHE A 254 -19.03 0.41 -8.59
CA PHE A 254 -20.25 -0.36 -8.74
C PHE A 254 -20.24 -1.57 -7.80
N ASN A 255 -21.37 -1.84 -7.15
CA ASN A 255 -21.61 -3.15 -6.57
C ASN A 255 -21.94 -4.10 -7.72
N LEU A 256 -21.14 -5.14 -7.89
CA LEU A 256 -21.24 -6.07 -9.00
C LEU A 256 -22.63 -6.74 -9.06
N ASN A 257 -23.26 -7.05 -7.92
CA ASN A 257 -24.59 -7.67 -7.86
C ASN A 257 -25.70 -6.76 -8.39
N LYS A 258 -25.44 -5.46 -8.49
CA LYS A 258 -26.38 -4.44 -8.96
C LYS A 258 -26.02 -3.92 -10.37
N LEU A 259 -24.95 -4.44 -10.97
CA LEU A 259 -24.48 -3.98 -12.28
C LEU A 259 -25.42 -4.47 -13.38
N THR A 260 -25.99 -3.53 -14.13
CA THR A 260 -26.84 -3.86 -15.28
C THR A 260 -26.03 -4.07 -16.55
N HIS A 261 -26.60 -4.77 -17.54
CA HIS A 261 -26.00 -4.92 -18.87
C HIS A 261 -25.76 -3.55 -19.54
N GLY A 262 -26.68 -2.60 -19.35
CA GLY A 262 -26.57 -1.24 -19.89
C GLY A 262 -25.40 -0.47 -19.28
N GLU A 263 -25.28 -0.47 -17.95
CA GLU A 263 -24.14 0.12 -17.25
C GLU A 263 -22.82 -0.53 -17.66
N TRP A 264 -22.77 -1.87 -17.73
CA TRP A 264 -21.56 -2.58 -18.12
C TRP A 264 -21.10 -2.20 -19.53
N LYS A 265 -22.01 -2.22 -20.51
CA LYS A 265 -21.72 -1.79 -21.87
C LYS A 265 -21.26 -0.33 -21.92
N HIS A 266 -21.87 0.55 -21.15
CA HIS A 266 -21.46 1.96 -21.08
C HIS A 266 -20.02 2.12 -20.55
N ILE A 267 -19.70 1.47 -19.43
CA ILE A 267 -18.38 1.46 -18.82
C ILE A 267 -17.32 0.96 -19.81
N LEU A 268 -17.61 -0.15 -20.51
CA LEU A 268 -16.67 -0.74 -21.48
C LEU A 268 -16.39 0.18 -22.66
N ASN A 269 -17.41 0.87 -23.20
CA ASN A 269 -17.21 1.83 -24.29
C ASN A 269 -16.38 3.03 -23.83
N GLU A 270 -16.62 3.54 -22.62
CA GLU A 270 -15.83 4.64 -22.06
C GLU A 270 -14.38 4.19 -21.76
N ALA A 271 -14.19 2.97 -21.25
CA ALA A 271 -12.88 2.36 -21.04
C ALA A 271 -12.11 2.20 -22.36
N LEU A 272 -12.78 1.75 -23.42
CA LEU A 272 -12.19 1.62 -24.74
C LEU A 272 -11.74 2.98 -25.31
N ASN A 273 -12.49 4.05 -25.04
CA ASN A 273 -12.16 5.41 -25.46
C ASN A 273 -10.90 5.98 -24.78
N CYS A 274 -10.47 5.39 -23.66
CA CYS A 274 -9.18 5.71 -23.04
C CYS A 274 -7.99 5.14 -23.84
N LEU A 275 -8.25 4.33 -24.86
CA LEU A 275 -7.24 3.73 -25.74
C LEU A 275 -7.36 4.29 -27.16
N ASP A 276 -6.22 4.33 -27.85
CA ASP A 276 -6.08 4.98 -29.13
C ASP A 276 -6.64 4.12 -30.27
N LYS A 277 -7.80 4.53 -30.79
CA LYS A 277 -8.52 3.82 -31.86
C LYS A 277 -7.70 3.70 -33.16
N GLU A 278 -6.89 4.69 -33.51
CA GLU A 278 -6.11 4.69 -34.76
C GLU A 278 -5.02 3.61 -34.74
N HIS A 279 -4.59 3.22 -33.54
CA HIS A 279 -3.61 2.18 -33.31
C HIS A 279 -4.22 0.87 -32.82
N ASP A 280 -5.45 0.55 -33.26
CA ASP A 280 -6.20 -0.65 -32.86
C ASP A 280 -6.29 -0.80 -31.33
N TYR A 281 -6.39 0.32 -30.62
CA TYR A 281 -6.44 0.41 -29.16
C TYR A 281 -5.17 -0.11 -28.44
N LYS A 282 -4.06 -0.31 -29.18
CA LYS A 282 -2.76 -0.78 -28.65
C LYS A 282 -1.83 0.37 -28.24
N ARG A 283 -2.41 1.54 -27.94
CA ARG A 283 -1.74 2.71 -27.35
C ARG A 283 -2.70 3.43 -26.42
N ARG A 284 -2.14 4.23 -25.51
CA ARG A 284 -2.90 5.14 -24.67
C ARG A 284 -3.46 6.27 -25.51
N ASN A 285 -4.72 6.64 -25.30
CA ASN A 285 -5.27 7.84 -25.90
C ASN A 285 -4.81 9.08 -25.12
N MET A 286 -4.82 10.24 -25.77
CA MET A 286 -4.62 11.54 -25.12
C MET A 286 -5.99 12.12 -24.77
N GLN A 287 -6.23 12.45 -23.51
CA GLN A 287 -7.47 13.06 -23.05
C GLN A 287 -7.19 14.24 -22.14
N ASP A 288 -8.06 15.25 -22.19
CA ASP A 288 -8.06 16.32 -21.19
C ASP A 288 -8.59 15.75 -19.88
N VAL A 289 -7.77 15.88 -18.82
CA VAL A 289 -8.10 15.44 -17.47
C VAL A 289 -7.96 16.59 -16.48
N THR A 290 -8.81 16.62 -15.46
CA THR A 290 -8.76 17.64 -14.41
C THR A 290 -7.94 17.11 -13.24
N ILE A 291 -6.68 17.51 -13.17
CA ILE A 291 -5.78 17.16 -12.06
C ILE A 291 -6.24 17.88 -10.79
N VAL A 292 -6.36 17.15 -9.69
CA VAL A 292 -6.66 17.70 -8.37
C VAL A 292 -5.38 17.81 -7.55
N ASN A 293 -4.94 19.04 -7.30
CA ASN A 293 -3.77 19.31 -6.49
C ASN A 293 -4.06 19.12 -4.99
N LYS A 294 -2.99 18.97 -4.19
CA LYS A 294 -3.10 18.78 -2.73
C LYS A 294 -3.82 19.93 -2.01
N ASN A 295 -3.73 21.15 -2.54
CA ASN A 295 -4.42 22.33 -2.02
C ASN A 295 -5.86 22.49 -2.53
N GLY A 296 -6.40 21.48 -3.23
CA GLY A 296 -7.74 21.49 -3.80
C GLY A 296 -7.88 22.28 -5.11
N SER A 297 -6.81 22.96 -5.56
CA SER A 297 -6.84 23.62 -6.87
C SER A 297 -6.89 22.60 -7.99
N VAL A 298 -7.45 23.00 -9.12
CA VAL A 298 -7.57 22.13 -10.29
C VAL A 298 -6.88 22.71 -11.50
N LEU A 299 -6.31 21.80 -12.29
CA LEU A 299 -5.65 22.12 -13.54
C LEU A 299 -6.07 21.12 -14.61
N VAL A 300 -6.60 21.61 -15.73
CA VAL A 300 -6.88 20.78 -16.90
C VAL A 300 -5.60 20.58 -17.68
N ARG A 301 -5.31 19.33 -18.06
CA ARG A 301 -4.14 18.99 -18.86
C ARG A 301 -4.46 17.82 -19.79
N THR A 302 -3.98 17.91 -21.03
CA THR A 302 -4.01 16.77 -21.95
C THR A 302 -2.94 15.75 -21.55
N MET A 303 -3.35 14.53 -21.23
CA MET A 303 -2.45 13.48 -20.73
C MET A 303 -2.75 12.14 -21.39
N PRO A 304 -1.73 11.25 -21.52
CA PRO A 304 -1.97 9.88 -21.92
C PRO A 304 -2.75 9.16 -20.81
N VAL A 305 -3.88 8.55 -21.16
CA VAL A 305 -4.74 7.81 -20.23
C VAL A 305 -4.80 6.33 -20.56
N SER A 306 -5.16 5.50 -19.59
CA SER A 306 -5.50 4.09 -19.83
C SER A 306 -6.58 3.63 -18.86
N PRO A 307 -7.43 2.68 -19.27
CA PRO A 307 -8.38 2.07 -18.35
C PRO A 307 -7.65 1.12 -17.39
N HIS A 308 -8.20 0.89 -16.20
CA HIS A 308 -7.69 -0.08 -15.23
C HIS A 308 -8.87 -0.68 -14.47
N LEU A 309 -9.12 -1.97 -14.67
CA LEU A 309 -10.20 -2.69 -14.01
C LEU A 309 -9.72 -3.23 -12.67
N THR A 310 -10.46 -2.98 -11.59
CA THR A 310 -10.27 -3.64 -10.29
C THR A 310 -11.59 -4.22 -9.81
N ILE A 311 -11.53 -5.42 -9.22
CA ILE A 311 -12.66 -6.06 -8.55
C ILE A 311 -12.20 -6.46 -7.16
N TRP A 312 -12.91 -6.00 -6.12
CA TRP A 312 -12.56 -6.20 -4.72
C TRP A 312 -13.70 -6.86 -3.95
N SER A 313 -13.36 -7.70 -3.00
CA SER A 313 -14.27 -8.26 -2.01
C SER A 313 -13.67 -8.09 -0.61
N PRO A 314 -14.46 -7.72 0.42
CA PRO A 314 -13.99 -7.68 1.79
C PRO A 314 -13.40 -9.03 2.23
N LEU A 315 -12.31 -8.98 2.98
CA LEU A 315 -11.71 -10.13 3.65
C LEU A 315 -12.01 -10.02 5.14
N ILE A 316 -12.80 -10.95 5.66
CA ILE A 316 -13.08 -11.08 7.09
C ILE A 316 -12.25 -12.24 7.63
N ILE A 317 -11.42 -11.94 8.63
CA ILE A 317 -10.63 -12.94 9.36
C ILE A 317 -11.49 -13.41 10.53
N ASN A 318 -11.97 -14.66 10.49
CA ASN A 318 -12.81 -15.23 11.55
C ASN A 318 -11.95 -16.05 12.52
N ASP A 319 -11.37 -17.15 12.04
CA ASP A 319 -10.65 -18.12 12.89
C ASP A 319 -9.15 -18.16 12.55
N ASN A 320 -8.82 -18.40 11.29
CA ASN A 320 -7.45 -18.61 10.82
C ASN A 320 -7.20 -17.81 9.55
N ILE A 321 -6.11 -17.04 9.54
CA ILE A 321 -5.71 -16.16 8.43
C ILE A 321 -5.63 -16.94 7.12
N ASP A 322 -4.90 -18.05 7.10
CA ASP A 322 -4.68 -18.83 5.89
C ASP A 322 -5.99 -19.39 5.32
N SER A 323 -6.86 -19.92 6.19
CA SER A 323 -8.17 -20.43 5.80
C SER A 323 -9.05 -19.31 5.21
N SER A 324 -9.11 -18.15 5.88
CA SER A 324 -9.84 -16.98 5.37
C SER A 324 -9.33 -16.54 3.99
N ILE A 325 -8.01 -16.49 3.79
CA ILE A 325 -7.40 -16.12 2.52
C ILE A 325 -7.68 -17.16 1.43
N ARG A 326 -7.52 -18.46 1.71
CA ARG A 326 -7.83 -19.54 0.76
C ARG A 326 -9.29 -19.53 0.36
N ASN A 327 -10.19 -19.36 1.31
CA ASN A 327 -11.63 -19.25 1.04
C ASN A 327 -11.93 -18.04 0.14
N LYS A 328 -11.27 -16.91 0.38
CA LYS A 328 -11.43 -15.72 -0.45
C LYS A 328 -10.87 -15.90 -1.87
N PHE A 329 -9.76 -16.60 -2.04
CA PHE A 329 -9.28 -17.01 -3.37
C PHE A 329 -10.30 -17.88 -4.09
N ASN A 330 -10.82 -18.91 -3.42
CA ASN A 330 -11.83 -19.80 -4.00
C ASN A 330 -13.11 -19.05 -4.39
N GLN A 331 -13.53 -18.07 -3.59
CA GLN A 331 -14.66 -17.21 -3.93
C GLN A 331 -14.38 -16.39 -5.21
N LEU A 332 -13.21 -15.78 -5.32
CA LEU A 332 -12.89 -14.88 -6.44
C LEU A 332 -12.32 -15.61 -7.68
N ILE A 333 -12.13 -16.94 -7.62
CA ILE A 333 -11.43 -17.69 -8.67
C ILE A 333 -12.16 -17.64 -10.01
N HIS A 334 -13.49 -17.61 -10.02
CA HIS A 334 -14.29 -17.53 -11.25
C HIS A 334 -14.09 -16.17 -11.94
N ILE A 335 -14.01 -15.08 -11.17
CA ILE A 335 -13.70 -13.74 -11.68
C ILE A 335 -12.26 -13.70 -12.21
N HIS A 336 -11.31 -14.25 -11.46
CA HIS A 336 -9.92 -14.32 -11.91
C HIS A 336 -9.78 -15.08 -13.23
N ARG A 337 -10.41 -16.27 -13.34
CA ARG A 337 -10.40 -17.11 -14.55
C ARG A 337 -11.07 -16.41 -15.72
N TRP A 338 -12.23 -15.79 -15.50
CA TRP A 338 -12.91 -14.97 -16.51
C TRP A 338 -11.99 -13.88 -17.05
N MET A 339 -11.34 -13.13 -16.16
CA MET A 339 -10.45 -12.05 -16.54
C MET A 339 -9.25 -12.58 -17.35
N MET A 340 -8.62 -13.67 -16.89
CA MET A 340 -7.49 -14.32 -17.57
C MET A 340 -7.84 -14.87 -18.96
N GLN A 341 -9.01 -15.48 -19.12
CA GLN A 341 -9.44 -16.10 -20.38
C GLN A 341 -9.71 -15.07 -21.47
N LEU A 342 -10.16 -13.88 -21.10
CA LEU A 342 -10.53 -12.83 -22.05
C LEU A 342 -9.38 -11.85 -22.34
N SER A 343 -8.26 -11.96 -21.63
CA SER A 343 -7.15 -11.00 -21.65
C SER A 343 -5.95 -11.47 -22.47
#